data_AF-A0A1I7V3V7-F1
#
_entry.id   AF-A0A1I7V3V7-F1
#
_cell.length_a   1.000
_cell.length_b   1.000
_cell.length_c   1.000
_cell.angle_alpha   90.00
_cell.angle_beta   90.00
_cell.angle_gamma   90.00
#
_symmetry.space_group_name_H-M   'P 1'
#
loop_
_entity.id
_entity.type
_entity.pdbx_description
1 polymer ?
#
loop_
_entity_poly.entity_id
_entity_poly.type
_entity_poly.pdbx_seq_one_letter_code
_entity_poly.pdbx_strand_id
1 'polypeptide(L)'
;MSDEIMDFSSKYILERNGKPIPAVLSAILCARWPRQLAKAFDTVNPILYTVVCIVKGWIEVVREDTERYTSSQEEKDTVIEDPEMVNSCAMALAELCDASQRQLWISWMDLTDEIYQCIKPAVTHNPNVKGEVKESLLDTLLLMHQWTKTRGPVVKHSGVQTAGN
;
A
#
# COMPACT_ATOMS: atom_id res chain seq x y z
N MET A 1 19.80 -1.52 9.97
CA MET A 1 18.43 -0.97 9.96
C MET A 1 17.71 -1.14 8.62
N SER A 2 18.22 -0.67 7.47
CA SER A 2 17.60 -0.97 6.15
C SER A 2 17.55 -2.48 5.89
N ASP A 3 18.67 -3.18 6.11
CA ASP A 3 18.80 -4.61 5.86
C ASP A 3 17.92 -5.44 6.81
N GLU A 4 17.77 -4.98 8.05
CA GLU A 4 16.86 -5.58 9.02
C GLU A 4 15.40 -5.42 8.61
N ILE A 5 15.00 -4.24 8.11
CA ILE A 5 13.64 -4.02 7.60
C ILE A 5 13.36 -4.96 6.43
N MET A 6 14.32 -5.09 5.50
CA MET A 6 14.21 -6.02 4.37
C MET A 6 14.04 -7.47 4.85
N ASP A 7 14.90 -7.93 5.77
CA ASP A 7 14.83 -9.29 6.34
C ASP A 7 13.49 -9.55 7.06
N PHE A 8 13.01 -8.59 7.86
CA PHE A 8 11.71 -8.73 8.54
C PHE A 8 10.54 -8.74 7.55
N SER A 9 10.59 -7.94 6.49
CA SER A 9 9.57 -7.94 5.44
C SER A 9 9.55 -9.24 4.65
N SER A 10 10.72 -9.78 4.28
CA SER A 10 10.82 -11.09 3.63
C SER A 10 10.28 -12.21 4.52
N LYS A 11 10.66 -12.23 5.80
CA LYS A 11 10.14 -13.21 6.77
C LYS A 11 8.63 -13.07 6.99
N TYR A 12 8.09 -11.85 6.98
CA TYR A 12 6.65 -11.65 7.09
C TYR A 12 5.90 -12.28 5.91
N ILE A 13 6.40 -12.12 4.68
CA ILE A 13 5.79 -12.71 3.48
C ILE A 13 5.90 -14.24 3.48
N LEU A 14 7.07 -14.78 3.83
CA LEU A 14 7.37 -16.21 3.75
C LEU A 14 6.83 -17.03 4.93
N GLU A 15 6.89 -16.49 6.14
CA GLU A 15 6.62 -17.24 7.38
C GLU A 15 5.34 -16.78 8.09
N ARG A 16 4.72 -15.67 7.66
CA ARG A 16 3.56 -15.04 8.33
C ARG A 16 3.73 -14.98 9.85
N ASN A 17 4.88 -14.48 10.30
CA ASN A 17 5.31 -14.51 11.71
C ASN A 17 4.47 -13.63 12.68
N GLY A 18 3.27 -13.19 12.29
CA GLY A 18 2.31 -12.45 13.11
C GLY A 18 2.75 -11.05 13.53
N LYS A 19 3.92 -10.58 13.07
CA LYS A 19 4.41 -9.23 13.38
C LYS A 19 3.67 -8.21 12.51
N PRO A 20 3.36 -7.01 13.04
CA PRO A 20 2.64 -5.97 12.31
C PRO A 20 3.57 -5.21 11.35
N ILE A 21 4.27 -5.93 10.46
CA ILE A 21 5.24 -5.33 9.53
C ILE A 21 4.58 -4.27 8.64
N PRO A 22 3.41 -4.50 8.02
CA PRO A 22 2.75 -3.46 7.23
C PRO A 22 2.45 -2.19 8.04
N ALA A 23 2.10 -2.30 9.32
CA ALA A 23 1.89 -1.14 10.18
C ALA A 23 3.18 -0.35 10.45
N VAL A 24 4.31 -1.04 10.62
CA VAL A 24 5.63 -0.40 10.77
C VAL A 24 6.03 0.32 9.48
N LEU A 25 5.86 -0.32 8.32
CA LEU A 25 6.15 0.30 7.03
C LEU A 25 5.26 1.52 6.78
N SER A 26 3.97 1.43 7.11
CA SER A 26 3.02 2.54 7.09
C SER A 26 3.51 3.73 7.93
N ALA A 27 3.96 3.47 9.16
CA ALA A 27 4.47 4.52 10.04
C ALA A 27 5.71 5.22 9.46
N ILE A 28 6.61 4.47 8.81
CA ILE A 28 7.81 5.02 8.16
C ILE A 28 7.43 5.86 6.94
N LEU A 29 6.53 5.37 6.08
CA LEU A 29 6.03 6.11 4.92
C LEU A 29 5.34 7.41 5.34
N CYS A 30 4.49 7.35 6.35
CA CYS A 30 3.69 8.48 6.81
C CYS A 30 4.41 9.39 7.82
N ALA A 31 5.66 9.09 8.16
CA ALA A 31 6.42 9.89 9.12
C ALA A 31 6.69 11.31 8.60
N ARG A 32 6.72 12.27 9.52
CA ARG A 32 7.12 13.65 9.22
C ARG A 32 8.65 13.75 9.18
N TRP A 33 9.22 13.31 8.06
CA TRP A 33 10.66 13.40 7.84
C TRP A 33 11.14 14.86 7.82
N PRO A 34 12.32 15.15 8.39
CA PRO A 34 12.99 16.43 8.17
C PRO A 34 13.10 16.70 6.67
N ARG A 35 12.98 17.96 6.24
CA ARG A 35 12.92 18.34 4.82
C ARG A 35 14.06 17.75 3.98
N GLN A 36 15.24 17.61 4.57
CA GLN A 36 16.44 17.03 3.95
C GLN A 36 16.40 15.51 3.78
N LEU A 37 15.55 14.80 4.53
CA LEU A 37 15.35 13.34 4.49
C LEU A 37 13.99 12.92 3.92
N ALA A 38 13.18 13.88 3.42
CA ALA A 38 11.81 13.63 2.99
C ALA A 38 11.69 12.99 1.60
N LYS A 39 12.81 12.66 0.95
CA LYS A 39 12.83 12.02 -0.37
C LYS A 39 13.28 10.56 -0.24
N ALA A 40 12.56 9.65 -0.88
CA ALA A 40 12.90 8.24 -0.98
C ALA A 40 13.99 7.99 -2.04
N PHE A 41 15.20 8.48 -1.78
CA PHE A 41 16.38 8.11 -2.55
C PHE A 41 17.38 7.45 -1.62
N ASP A 42 18.07 6.41 -2.08
CA ASP A 42 19.03 5.69 -1.25
C ASP A 42 20.13 6.61 -0.70
N THR A 43 20.60 7.56 -1.50
CA THR A 43 21.60 8.56 -1.08
C THR A 43 21.06 9.65 -0.15
N VAL A 44 19.75 9.73 0.07
CA VAL A 44 19.10 10.78 0.88
C VAL A 44 18.46 10.21 2.14
N ASN A 45 17.63 9.18 1.99
CA ASN A 45 17.00 8.45 3.08
C ASN A 45 16.91 6.96 2.70
N PRO A 46 17.97 6.18 3.00
CA PRO A 46 18.02 4.75 2.72
C PRO A 46 16.85 3.96 3.33
N ILE A 47 16.39 4.35 4.53
CA ILE A 47 15.30 3.68 5.23
C ILE A 47 14.00 3.86 4.44
N LEU A 48 13.67 5.11 4.11
CA LEU A 48 12.45 5.42 3.36
C LEU A 48 12.50 4.82 1.95
N TYR A 49 13.67 4.88 1.30
CA TYR A 49 13.90 4.22 0.01
C TYR A 49 13.64 2.72 0.08
N THR A 50 14.22 2.03 1.06
CA THR A 50 14.04 0.58 1.29
C THR A 50 12.56 0.24 1.48
N VAL A 51 11.83 1.01 2.29
CA VAL A 51 10.39 0.78 2.50
C VAL A 51 9.59 0.94 1.21
N VAL A 52 9.87 1.97 0.41
CA VAL A 52 9.22 2.14 -0.90
C VAL A 52 9.53 0.97 -1.83
N CYS A 53 10.78 0.49 -1.86
CA CYS A 53 11.18 -0.67 -2.65
C CYS A 53 10.45 -1.96 -2.21
N ILE A 54 10.29 -2.19 -0.92
CA ILE A 54 9.56 -3.35 -0.40
C ILE A 54 8.10 -3.33 -0.86
N VAL A 55 7.42 -2.19 -0.72
CA VAL A 55 6.02 -2.05 -1.15
C VAL A 55 5.90 -2.23 -2.67
N LYS A 56 6.83 -1.67 -3.45
CA LYS A 56 6.86 -1.88 -4.90
C LYS A 56 7.10 -3.34 -5.28
N GLY A 57 7.95 -4.06 -4.55
CA GLY A 57 8.14 -5.50 -4.73
C GLY A 57 6.85 -6.30 -4.48
N TRP A 58 6.09 -5.96 -3.45
CA TRP A 58 4.78 -6.59 -3.21
C TRP A 58 3.79 -6.31 -4.34
N ILE A 59 3.77 -5.08 -4.86
CA ILE A 59 2.96 -4.70 -6.03
C ILE A 59 3.36 -5.52 -7.25
N GLU A 60 4.67 -5.67 -7.51
CA GLU A 60 5.19 -6.43 -8.64
C GLU A 60 4.76 -7.89 -8.61
N VAL A 61 4.90 -8.57 -7.48
CA VAL A 61 4.47 -9.97 -7.32
C VAL A 61 2.98 -10.15 -7.66
N VAL A 62 2.11 -9.29 -7.14
CA VAL A 62 0.66 -9.39 -7.37
C VAL A 62 0.29 -9.00 -8.81
N ARG A 63 0.93 -7.97 -9.35
CA ARG A 63 0.69 -7.49 -10.72
C ARG A 63 1.11 -8.52 -11.76
N GLU A 64 2.33 -9.06 -11.65
CA GLU A 64 2.85 -10.04 -12.59
C GLU A 64 2.03 -11.33 -12.59
N ASP A 65 1.61 -11.81 -11.42
CA ASP A 65 0.72 -12.98 -11.36
C ASP A 65 -0.64 -12.69 -12.00
N THR A 66 -1.19 -11.49 -11.77
CA THR A 66 -2.48 -11.08 -12.35
C THR A 66 -2.41 -10.89 -13.87
N GLU A 67 -1.32 -10.34 -14.40
CA GLU A 67 -1.13 -10.09 -15.83
C GLU A 67 -1.21 -11.38 -16.66
N ARG A 68 -0.81 -12.53 -16.10
CA ARG A 68 -0.90 -13.86 -16.72
C ARG A 68 -2.31 -14.25 -17.14
N TYR A 69 -3.32 -13.76 -16.43
CA TYR A 69 -4.72 -14.10 -16.64
C TYR A 69 -5.47 -13.06 -17.49
N THR A 70 -4.82 -11.93 -17.78
CA THR A 70 -5.44 -10.78 -18.47
C THR A 70 -4.80 -10.50 -19.83
N SER A 71 -3.52 -10.83 -20.01
CA SER A 71 -2.83 -10.64 -21.28
C SER A 71 -2.95 -11.88 -22.16
N SER A 72 -3.43 -11.70 -23.39
CA SER A 72 -3.66 -12.76 -24.37
C SER A 72 -2.40 -13.19 -25.14
N GLN A 73 -1.20 -12.72 -24.74
CA GLN A 73 0.02 -12.87 -25.54
C GLN A 73 1.19 -13.42 -24.73
N GLU A 74 1.73 -14.50 -25.29
CA GLU A 74 3.12 -14.98 -25.32
C GLU A 74 3.96 -14.83 -24.06
N GLU A 75 4.31 -15.98 -23.48
CA GLU A 75 5.48 -16.28 -22.63
C GLU A 75 6.37 -15.08 -22.31
N LYS A 76 5.87 -14.15 -21.48
CA LYS A 76 6.78 -13.29 -20.74
C LYS A 76 7.52 -14.22 -19.79
N ASP A 77 8.84 -14.15 -19.80
CA ASP A 77 9.77 -14.84 -18.91
C ASP A 77 9.55 -14.34 -17.46
N THR A 78 8.36 -14.64 -16.93
CA THR A 78 7.82 -14.12 -15.69
C THR A 78 7.99 -15.19 -14.63
N VAL A 79 8.65 -14.81 -13.54
CA VAL A 79 8.87 -15.70 -12.41
C VAL A 79 7.52 -16.16 -11.88
N ILE A 80 7.29 -17.47 -11.92
CA ILE A 80 6.07 -18.07 -11.39
C ILE A 80 6.20 -18.12 -9.88
N GLU A 81 5.66 -17.11 -9.22
CA GLU A 81 5.60 -17.09 -7.77
C GLU A 81 4.56 -18.08 -7.26
N ASP A 82 4.84 -18.64 -6.08
CA ASP A 82 3.87 -19.49 -5.38
C ASP A 82 2.60 -18.68 -5.09
N PRO A 83 1.39 -19.21 -5.39
CA PRO A 83 0.13 -18.60 -4.98
C PRO A 83 0.11 -18.16 -3.52
N GLU A 84 0.78 -18.87 -2.60
CA GLU A 84 0.87 -18.42 -1.21
C GLU A 84 1.62 -17.09 -1.04
N MET A 85 2.72 -16.91 -1.77
CA MET A 85 3.47 -15.65 -1.80
C MET A 85 2.61 -14.52 -2.37
N VAL A 86 1.92 -14.76 -3.49
CA VAL A 86 1.02 -13.77 -4.11
C VAL A 86 -0.05 -13.32 -3.11
N ASN A 87 -0.66 -14.26 -2.40
CA ASN A 87 -1.67 -13.96 -1.38
C ASN A 87 -1.09 -13.23 -0.17
N SER A 88 0.13 -13.56 0.27
CA SER A 88 0.81 -12.85 1.35
C SER A 88 1.16 -11.41 0.96
N CYS A 89 1.66 -11.17 -0.25
CA CYS A 89 1.91 -9.82 -0.77
C CYS A 89 0.62 -9.01 -0.90
N ALA A 90 -0.45 -9.62 -1.44
CA ALA A 90 -1.76 -8.97 -1.53
C ALA A 90 -2.33 -8.59 -0.16
N MET A 91 -2.23 -9.49 0.83
CA MET A 91 -2.65 -9.20 2.20
C MET A 91 -1.79 -8.09 2.83
N ALA A 92 -0.47 -8.12 2.61
CA ALA A 92 0.44 -7.09 3.10
C ALA A 92 0.07 -5.69 2.58
N LEU A 93 -0.32 -5.60 1.30
CA LEU A 93 -0.80 -4.35 0.69
C LEU A 93 -2.11 -3.87 1.32
N ALA A 94 -3.06 -4.78 1.57
CA ALA A 94 -4.30 -4.45 2.26
C ALA A 94 -4.03 -3.92 3.68
N GLU A 95 -3.23 -4.64 4.48
CA GLU A 95 -2.85 -4.24 5.83
C GLU A 95 -2.07 -2.91 5.86
N LEU A 96 -1.22 -2.67 4.86
CA LEU A 96 -0.49 -1.40 4.71
C LEU A 96 -1.46 -0.24 4.49
N CYS A 97 -2.42 -0.40 3.58
CA CYS A 97 -3.43 0.62 3.29
C CYS A 97 -4.35 0.86 4.49
N ASP A 98 -4.75 -0.18 5.20
CA ASP A 98 -5.54 -0.05 6.42
C ASP A 98 -4.74 0.62 7.55
N ALA A 99 -3.45 0.31 7.71
CA ALA A 99 -2.63 0.97 8.73
C ALA A 99 -2.36 2.45 8.43
N SER A 100 -2.24 2.81 7.16
CA SER A 100 -1.83 4.16 6.72
C SER A 100 -3.01 5.10 6.46
N GLN A 101 -4.18 4.55 6.12
CA GLN A 101 -5.40 5.30 5.88
C GLN A 101 -5.17 6.44 4.87
N ARG A 102 -5.94 7.53 4.98
CA ARG A 102 -5.84 8.70 4.10
C ARG A 102 -4.45 9.36 4.08
N GLN A 103 -3.60 9.12 5.09
CA GLN A 103 -2.27 9.74 5.15
C GLN A 103 -1.35 9.22 4.05
N LEU A 104 -1.52 7.97 3.62
CA LEU A 104 -0.78 7.40 2.48
C LEU A 104 -1.08 8.19 1.22
N TRP A 105 -2.36 8.42 0.91
CA TRP A 105 -2.77 9.17 -0.27
C TRP A 105 -2.23 10.61 -0.28
N ILE A 106 -2.21 11.27 0.87
CA ILE A 106 -1.70 12.64 0.99
C ILE A 106 -0.17 12.71 0.79
N SER A 107 0.57 11.72 1.29
CA SER A 107 2.03 11.75 1.34
C SER A 107 2.68 11.06 0.14
N TRP A 108 1.99 10.06 -0.42
CA TRP A 108 2.47 9.11 -1.42
C TRP A 108 1.37 8.80 -2.44
N MET A 109 0.87 9.83 -3.12
CA MET A 109 -0.21 9.70 -4.10
C MET A 109 0.15 8.71 -5.22
N ASP A 110 1.35 8.82 -5.79
CA ASP A 110 1.79 7.92 -6.87
C ASP A 110 1.82 6.46 -6.43
N LEU A 111 2.35 6.18 -5.23
CA LEU A 111 2.38 4.82 -4.67
C LEU A 111 0.95 4.31 -4.39
N THR A 112 0.07 5.18 -3.93
CA THR A 112 -1.35 4.86 -3.69
C THR A 112 -2.04 4.47 -5.01
N ASP A 113 -1.76 5.19 -6.10
CA ASP A 113 -2.29 4.89 -7.42
C ASP A 113 -1.74 3.56 -7.96
N GLU A 114 -0.45 3.29 -7.77
CA GLU A 114 0.17 2.00 -8.13
C GLU A 114 -0.50 0.83 -7.39
N ILE A 115 -0.75 0.96 -6.08
CA ILE A 115 -1.46 -0.05 -5.29
C ILE A 115 -2.88 -0.24 -5.83
N TYR A 116 -3.61 0.85 -6.10
CA TYR A 116 -4.97 0.79 -6.64
C TYR A 116 -5.03 0.05 -7.98
N GLN A 117 -4.11 0.38 -8.90
CA GLN A 117 -4.00 -0.23 -10.22
C GLN A 117 -3.61 -1.71 -10.14
N CYS A 118 -2.88 -2.12 -9.11
CA CYS A 118 -2.55 -3.50 -8.84
C CYS A 118 -3.73 -4.31 -8.28
N ILE A 119 -4.41 -3.78 -7.26
CA ILE A 119 -5.45 -4.50 -6.52
C ILE A 119 -6.71 -4.73 -7.39
N LYS A 120 -7.12 -3.72 -8.17
CA LYS A 120 -8.34 -3.78 -8.98
C LYS A 120 -8.40 -4.98 -9.96
N PRO A 121 -7.38 -5.23 -10.80
CA PRO A 121 -7.38 -6.42 -11.66
C PRO A 121 -7.15 -7.71 -10.87
N ALA A 122 -6.39 -7.69 -9.76
CA ALA A 122 -6.14 -8.89 -8.96
C ALA A 122 -7.43 -9.47 -8.36
N VAL A 123 -8.32 -8.61 -7.86
CA VAL A 123 -9.62 -9.06 -7.32
C VAL A 123 -10.50 -9.71 -8.41
N THR A 124 -10.48 -9.13 -9.61
CA THR A 124 -11.44 -9.44 -10.69
C THR A 124 -10.98 -10.56 -11.62
N HIS A 125 -9.68 -10.64 -11.92
CA HIS A 125 -9.14 -11.52 -12.96
C HIS A 125 -8.17 -12.58 -12.43
N ASN A 126 -7.59 -12.41 -11.25
CA ASN A 126 -6.62 -13.37 -10.72
C ASN A 126 -7.33 -14.53 -9.97
N PRO A 127 -7.23 -15.79 -10.44
CA PRO A 127 -7.82 -16.95 -9.76
C PRO A 127 -6.98 -17.45 -8.56
N ASN A 128 -5.70 -17.09 -8.46
CA ASN A 128 -4.82 -17.52 -7.37
C ASN A 128 -5.09 -16.76 -6.07
N VAL A 129 -5.67 -15.56 -6.14
CA VAL A 129 -6.03 -14.79 -4.94
C VAL A 129 -7.20 -15.47 -4.22
N LYS A 130 -6.97 -15.89 -2.98
CA LYS A 130 -7.92 -16.60 -2.11
C LYS A 130 -9.10 -15.67 -1.73
N GLY A 131 -10.25 -16.26 -1.42
CA GLY A 131 -11.49 -15.53 -1.12
C GLY A 131 -11.35 -14.51 0.01
N GLU A 132 -10.76 -14.90 1.14
CA GLU A 132 -10.52 -14.02 2.29
C GLU A 132 -9.61 -12.83 1.92
N VAL A 133 -8.59 -13.07 1.09
CA VAL A 133 -7.70 -12.00 0.60
C VAL A 133 -8.45 -11.07 -0.34
N LYS A 134 -9.31 -11.60 -1.23
CA LYS A 134 -10.16 -10.78 -2.11
C LYS A 134 -11.11 -9.88 -1.31
N GLU A 135 -11.66 -10.38 -0.21
CA GLU A 135 -12.48 -9.59 0.71
C GLU A 135 -11.70 -8.41 1.28
N SER A 136 -10.51 -8.64 1.86
CA SER A 136 -9.66 -7.57 2.38
C SER A 136 -9.22 -6.57 1.31
N LEU A 137 -8.94 -7.04 0.10
CA LEU A 137 -8.62 -6.18 -1.04
C LEU A 137 -9.82 -5.33 -1.50
N LEU A 138 -11.03 -5.89 -1.49
CA LEU A 138 -12.26 -5.15 -1.79
C LEU A 138 -12.52 -4.06 -0.75
N ASP A 139 -12.37 -4.36 0.53
CA ASP A 139 -12.47 -3.37 1.60
C ASP A 139 -11.43 -2.26 1.43
N THR A 140 -10.20 -2.63 1.06
CA THR A 140 -9.13 -1.68 0.76
C THR A 140 -9.51 -0.77 -0.40
N LEU A 141 -10.05 -1.31 -1.50
CA LEU A 141 -10.52 -0.48 -2.62
C LEU A 141 -11.62 0.48 -2.16
N LEU A 142 -12.61 0.00 -1.40
CA LEU A 142 -13.69 0.86 -0.88
C LEU A 142 -13.13 1.99 -0.01
N LEU A 143 -12.16 1.68 0.84
CA LEU A 143 -11.47 2.64 1.70
C LEU A 143 -10.72 3.69 0.88
N MET A 144 -9.95 3.28 -0.13
CA MET A 144 -9.21 4.19 -1.01
C MET A 144 -10.14 5.15 -1.76
N HIS A 145 -11.31 4.69 -2.22
CA HIS A 145 -12.31 5.57 -2.83
C HIS A 145 -12.91 6.59 -1.85
N GLN A 146 -12.89 6.32 -0.54
CA GLN A 146 -13.34 7.29 0.46
C GLN A 146 -12.31 8.38 0.72
N TRP A 147 -11.00 8.10 0.55
CA TRP A 147 -9.94 9.08 0.78
C TRP A 147 -9.98 10.25 -0.20
N THR A 148 -10.40 9.98 -1.45
CA THR A 148 -10.52 10.96 -2.53
C THR A 148 -11.79 11.79 -2.45
N LYS A 149 -12.80 11.34 -1.69
CA LYS A 149 -14.01 12.13 -1.43
C LYS A 149 -13.66 13.26 -0.48
N THR A 150 -13.50 14.46 -1.02
CA THR A 150 -13.53 15.69 -0.23
C THR A 150 -14.88 15.78 0.47
N ARG A 151 -14.92 15.56 1.79
CA ARG A 151 -15.96 16.22 2.59
C ARG A 151 -15.76 17.71 2.33
N GLY A 152 -16.69 18.32 1.59
CA GLY A 152 -16.68 19.76 1.34
C GLY A 152 -16.48 20.52 2.65
N PRO A 153 -15.94 21.76 2.61
CA PRO A 153 -15.69 22.52 3.81
C PRO A 153 -16.96 22.54 4.65
N VAL A 154 -16.91 21.92 5.84
CA VAL A 154 -17.91 22.19 6.86
C VAL A 154 -17.71 23.66 7.19
N VAL A 155 -18.56 24.51 6.61
CA VAL A 155 -18.65 25.92 6.93
C VAL A 155 -19.00 25.95 8.42
N LYS A 156 -17.98 26.04 9.27
CA LYS A 156 -18.16 26.40 10.65
C LYS A 156 -18.68 27.84 10.60
N HIS A 157 -19.99 28.01 10.74
CA HIS A 157 -20.55 29.29 11.10
C HIS A 157 -19.96 29.65 12.46
N SER A 158 -18.85 30.40 12.46
CA SER A 158 -18.39 31.12 13.62
C SER A 158 -19.48 32.12 13.97
N GLY A 159 -20.33 31.77 14.93
CA GLY A 159 -21.34 32.67 15.46
C GLY A 159 -20.65 33.90 16.02
N VAL A 160 -20.89 35.05 15.40
CA VAL A 160 -20.47 36.34 15.92
C VAL A 160 -21.32 36.61 17.15
N GLN A 161 -20.74 36.47 18.34
CA GLN A 161 -21.32 37.03 19.56
C GLN A 161 -21.01 38.54 19.57
N THR A 162 -22.04 39.36 19.41
CA THR A 162 -21.96 40.80 19.68
C THR A 162 -21.97 41.02 21.19
N ALA A 163 -20.90 41.62 21.71
CA ALA A 163 -20.82 42.17 23.06
C ALA A 163 -21.09 43.69 23.03
N GLY A 164 -21.89 44.18 23.99
CA GLY A 164 -22.12 45.60 24.31
C GLY A 164 -23.29 46.24 23.56
N ASN A 165 -24.26 46.93 24.19
CA ASN A 165 -24.33 47.60 25.49
C ASN A 165 -25.69 47.36 26.17
#